data_AF-A0AAD9HID4-F1
#
_entry.id   AF-A0AAD9HID4-F1
#
_cell.length_a   1.000
_cell.length_b   1.000
_cell.length_c   1.000
_cell.angle_alpha   90.00
_cell.angle_beta   90.00
_cell.angle_gamma   90.00
#
_symmetry.space_group_name_H-M   'P 1'
#
loop_
_entity.id
_entity.type
_entity.pdbx_description
1 polymer ?
#
loop_
_entity_poly.entity_id
_entity_poly.type
_entity_poly.pdbx_seq_one_letter_code
_entity_poly.pdbx_strand_id
1 'polypeptide(L)'
;MKPKSPRKELAPKVDIIPTSQVKDEIPLVVGMYIAGHGRMRDGETVLKLTRQSNNLDEEPFVAWVPEHTLQYLDAEAVYEYWEDLTGGRDFQLGYAHQWNENIAAGRDKQYGINWEIFRIIECRVRNGSMEMLVHWQGYREDEATWIAERDLKQQAPKTVAFFWEQQNDPTAVVAKQRAQISLS
;
A
#
# COMPACT_ATOMS: atom_id res chain seq x y z
N MET A 1 -12.91 14.15 26.57
CA MET A 1 -12.15 14.85 25.51
C MET A 1 -12.70 14.37 24.18
N LYS A 2 -13.07 15.27 23.25
CA LYS A 2 -13.53 14.85 21.92
C LYS A 2 -12.31 14.48 21.06
N PRO A 3 -12.31 13.36 20.32
CA PRO A 3 -11.25 13.10 19.35
C PRO A 3 -11.26 14.24 18.32
N LYS A 4 -10.10 14.85 18.08
CA LYS A 4 -9.94 15.82 17.01
C LYS A 4 -10.14 15.07 15.69
N SER A 5 -11.16 15.44 14.91
CA SER A 5 -11.29 14.97 13.53
C SER A 5 -9.95 15.18 12.82
N PRO A 6 -9.45 14.19 12.06
CA PRO A 6 -8.32 14.42 11.17
C PRO A 6 -8.76 15.52 10.20
N ARG A 7 -8.11 16.68 10.30
CA ARG A 7 -8.25 17.73 9.30
C ARG A 7 -7.76 17.10 8.00
N LYS A 8 -8.62 17.02 6.97
CA LYS A 8 -8.17 16.70 5.60
C LYS A 8 -7.19 17.80 5.19
N GLU A 9 -5.91 17.59 5.48
CA GLU A 9 -4.81 18.45 5.05
C GLU A 9 -4.68 18.24 3.54
N LEU A 10 -4.86 19.32 2.76
CA LEU A 10 -4.66 19.27 1.31
C LEU A 10 -3.27 18.71 1.03
N ALA A 11 -3.18 17.73 0.12
CA ALA A 11 -1.91 17.15 -0.30
C ALA A 11 -0.92 18.29 -0.61
N PRO A 12 0.18 18.40 0.14
CA PRO A 12 1.00 19.58 0.04
C PRO A 12 1.77 19.57 -1.28
N LYS A 13 2.10 20.77 -1.77
CA LYS A 13 3.00 20.94 -2.92
C LYS A 13 4.42 20.58 -2.44
N VAL A 14 4.76 19.30 -2.37
CA VAL A 14 6.04 18.85 -1.79
C VAL A 14 6.80 18.02 -2.81
N ASP A 15 8.11 18.22 -2.82
CA ASP A 15 9.07 17.36 -3.49
C ASP A 15 8.91 15.93 -2.96
N ILE A 16 8.49 15.02 -3.83
CA ILE A 16 8.39 13.59 -3.52
C ILE A 16 9.82 13.07 -3.44
N ILE A 17 10.21 12.49 -2.31
CA ILE A 17 11.48 11.76 -2.23
C ILE A 17 11.37 10.55 -3.17
N PRO A 18 12.14 10.48 -4.27
CA PRO A 18 12.10 9.34 -5.19
C PRO A 18 12.48 8.06 -4.44
N THR A 19 11.85 6.93 -4.77
CA THR A 19 12.11 5.62 -4.15
C THR A 19 13.60 5.26 -4.08
N SER A 20 14.39 5.71 -5.06
CA SER A 20 15.84 5.50 -5.12
C SER A 20 16.63 6.23 -4.04
N GLN A 21 16.12 7.34 -3.50
CA GLN A 21 16.80 8.17 -2.50
C GLN A 21 16.26 7.93 -1.09
N VAL A 22 15.19 7.14 -0.95
CA VAL A 22 14.55 6.82 0.33
C VAL A 22 15.53 6.23 1.35
N LYS A 23 16.49 5.39 0.92
CA LYS A 23 17.49 4.79 1.83
C LYS A 23 18.53 5.79 2.34
N ASP A 24 18.78 6.87 1.59
CA ASP A 24 19.78 7.89 1.91
C ASP A 24 19.14 9.08 2.66
N GLU A 25 17.86 9.37 2.40
CA GLU A 25 17.13 10.52 2.94
C GLU A 25 16.21 10.18 4.12
N ILE A 26 15.70 8.95 4.21
CA ILE A 26 14.97 8.49 5.39
C ILE A 26 15.97 7.84 6.33
N PRO A 27 16.37 8.52 7.41
CA PRO A 27 17.19 7.87 8.40
C PRO A 27 16.31 6.77 9.02
N LEU A 28 16.67 5.51 8.77
CA LEU A 28 16.00 4.30 9.29
C LEU A 28 16.21 4.19 10.82
N VAL A 29 15.86 5.24 11.56
CA VAL A 29 16.11 5.39 12.99
C VAL A 29 14.85 5.07 13.78
N VAL A 30 15.08 4.52 14.96
CA VAL A 30 14.10 4.42 16.05
C VAL A 30 13.44 5.78 16.30
N GLY A 31 12.11 5.81 16.37
CA GLY A 31 11.32 7.00 16.72
C GLY A 31 10.61 7.71 15.57
N MET A 32 10.66 7.17 14.34
CA MET A 32 9.78 7.60 13.26
C MET A 32 8.38 6.99 13.39
N TYR A 33 7.35 7.75 13.01
CA TYR A 33 5.95 7.29 12.99
C TYR A 33 5.14 7.99 11.90
N ILE A 34 4.03 7.38 11.52
CA ILE A 34 3.10 7.94 10.53
C ILE A 34 2.12 8.89 11.24
N ALA A 35 2.12 10.16 10.83
CA ALA A 35 1.33 11.22 11.45
C ALA A 35 0.12 11.66 10.62
N GLY A 36 -0.04 11.14 9.40
CA GLY A 36 -1.06 11.59 8.48
C GLY A 36 -1.02 10.87 7.13
N HIS A 37 -2.05 11.07 6.32
CA HIS A 37 -2.15 10.56 4.97
C HIS A 37 -2.74 11.61 4.02
N GLY A 38 -2.53 11.43 2.73
CA GLY A 38 -3.00 12.30 1.67
C GLY A 38 -3.11 11.57 0.33
N ARG A 39 -3.72 12.25 -0.64
CA ARG A 39 -3.87 11.75 -2.01
C ARG A 39 -3.24 12.72 -3.00
N MET A 40 -2.33 12.22 -3.82
CA MET A 40 -1.75 12.99 -4.92
C MET A 40 -2.76 13.18 -6.07
N ARG A 41 -2.41 14.04 -7.03
CA ARG A 41 -3.32 14.41 -8.15
C ARG A 41 -3.63 13.25 -9.08
N ASP A 42 -2.69 12.33 -9.24
CA ASP A 42 -2.83 11.08 -9.97
C ASP A 42 -3.58 9.99 -9.18
N GLY A 43 -3.91 10.29 -7.93
CA GLY A 43 -4.58 9.37 -7.02
C GLY A 43 -3.61 8.55 -6.17
N GLU A 44 -2.30 8.72 -6.22
CA GLU A 44 -1.40 7.95 -5.34
C GLU A 44 -1.61 8.30 -3.85
N THR A 45 -1.68 7.27 -3.00
CA THR A 45 -1.75 7.44 -1.55
C THR A 45 -0.35 7.69 -0.96
N VAL A 46 -0.22 8.79 -0.22
CA VAL A 46 1.02 9.17 0.47
C VAL A 46 0.78 9.28 1.97
N LEU A 47 1.79 8.91 2.76
CA LEU A 47 1.79 8.94 4.21
C LEU A 47 2.82 9.95 4.71
N LYS A 48 2.47 10.67 5.78
CA LYS A 48 3.31 11.67 6.41
C LYS A 48 4.18 11.01 7.48
N LEU A 49 5.44 10.78 7.15
CA LEU A 49 6.43 10.25 8.08
C LEU A 49 7.04 11.40 8.88
N THR A 50 7.13 11.24 10.21
CA THR A 50 7.72 12.24 11.10
C THR A 50 8.47 11.58 12.25
N ARG A 51 9.30 12.34 12.97
CA ARG A 51 10.05 11.89 14.15
C ARG A 51 9.78 12.83 15.31
N GLN A 52 9.53 12.30 16.51
CA GLN A 52 9.52 13.14 17.71
C GLN A 52 10.94 13.62 17.98
N SER A 53 11.16 14.94 18.01
CA SER A 53 12.38 15.49 18.60
C SER A 53 12.15 15.76 20.08
N ASN A 54 13.07 15.30 20.91
CA ASN A 54 13.13 15.66 22.33
C ASN A 54 13.76 17.06 22.54
N ASN A 55 14.31 17.65 21.47
CA ASN A 55 14.85 18.99 21.47
C ASN A 55 13.82 19.96 20.90
N LEU A 56 13.31 20.88 21.73
CA LEU A 56 12.33 21.89 21.33
C LEU A 56 12.85 22.85 20.24
N ASP A 57 14.17 22.94 20.09
CA ASP A 57 14.83 23.82 19.12
C ASP A 57 15.12 23.12 17.77
N GLU A 58 14.88 21.80 17.66
CA GLU A 58 15.05 21.05 16.41
C GLU A 58 13.74 21.02 15.63
N GLU A 59 13.77 21.45 14.36
CA GLU A 59 12.61 21.31 13.50
C GLU A 59 12.24 19.83 13.31
N PRO A 60 10.95 19.47 13.41
CA PRO A 60 10.54 18.08 13.24
C PRO A 60 10.81 17.66 11.79
N PHE A 61 11.45 16.50 11.62
CA PHE A 61 11.50 15.85 10.31
C PHE A 61 10.08 15.56 9.83
N VAL A 62 9.76 15.96 8.60
CA VAL A 62 8.47 15.69 7.97
C VAL A 62 8.72 15.34 6.52
N ALA A 63 8.29 14.15 6.09
CA ALA A 63 8.32 13.72 4.71
C ALA A 63 6.98 13.12 4.29
N TRP A 64 6.56 13.38 3.05
CA TRP A 64 5.45 12.68 2.43
C TRP A 64 6.02 11.57 1.55
N VAL A 65 5.65 10.34 1.87
CA VAL A 65 6.23 9.15 1.27
C VAL A 65 5.11 8.32 0.66
N PRO A 66 5.26 7.79 -0.56
CA PRO A 66 4.27 6.85 -1.12
C PRO A 66 4.00 5.70 -0.15
N GLU A 67 2.73 5.36 0.05
CA GLU A 67 2.35 4.34 1.03
C GLU A 67 3.02 2.99 0.71
N HIS A 68 3.16 2.62 -0.57
CA HIS A 68 3.83 1.37 -0.96
C HIS A 68 5.32 1.39 -0.57
N THR A 69 5.96 2.56 -0.54
CA THR A 69 7.35 2.69 -0.11
C THR A 69 7.45 2.41 1.38
N LEU A 70 6.56 2.99 2.19
CA LEU A 70 6.54 2.70 3.63
C LEU A 70 6.12 1.27 3.92
N GLN A 71 5.15 0.71 3.19
CA GLN A 71 4.72 -0.68 3.37
C GLN A 71 5.84 -1.68 3.04
N TYR A 72 6.72 -1.35 2.08
CA TYR A 72 7.93 -2.14 1.82
C TYR A 72 8.94 -2.08 2.98
N LEU A 73 9.06 -0.94 3.64
CA LEU A 73 10.01 -0.73 4.74
C LEU A 73 9.50 -1.28 6.07
N ASP A 74 8.22 -1.03 6.38
CA ASP A 74 7.56 -1.38 7.63
C ASP A 74 6.04 -1.53 7.40
N ALA A 75 5.64 -2.72 6.95
CA ALA A 75 4.24 -3.05 6.66
C ALA A 75 3.35 -2.98 7.91
N GLU A 76 3.89 -3.34 9.08
CA GLU A 76 3.12 -3.36 10.32
C GLU A 76 2.80 -1.93 10.76
N ALA A 77 3.77 -1.01 10.70
CA ALA A 77 3.51 0.40 11.02
C ALA A 77 2.46 1.03 10.10
N VAL A 78 2.46 0.69 8.80
CA VAL A 78 1.43 1.15 7.86
C VAL A 78 0.05 0.58 8.20
N TYR A 79 -0.01 -0.71 8.52
CA TYR A 79 -1.26 -1.37 8.91
C TYR A 79 -1.83 -0.78 10.20
N GLU A 80 -1.03 -0.71 11.26
CA GLU A 80 -1.43 -0.14 12.56
C GLU A 80 -1.92 1.31 12.41
N TYR A 81 -1.23 2.11 11.59
CA TYR A 81 -1.66 3.48 11.30
C TYR A 81 -3.08 3.53 10.75
N TRP A 82 -3.42 2.65 9.81
CA TRP A 82 -4.76 2.62 9.23
C TRP A 82 -5.81 2.07 10.19
N GLU A 83 -5.50 1.00 10.92
CA GLU A 83 -6.41 0.37 11.88
C GLU A 83 -6.76 1.31 13.05
N ASP A 84 -5.82 2.15 13.49
CA ASP A 84 -6.06 3.13 14.54
C ASP A 84 -7.02 4.26 14.11
N LEU A 85 -7.22 4.45 12.80
CA LEU A 85 -8.16 5.42 12.28
C LEU A 85 -9.58 4.86 12.24
N THR A 86 -10.54 5.71 12.59
CA THR A 86 -11.96 5.32 12.59
C THR A 86 -12.38 4.84 11.19
N GLY A 87 -12.86 3.60 11.12
CA GLY A 87 -13.31 2.97 9.88
C GLY A 87 -12.19 2.40 8.99
N GLY A 88 -10.93 2.44 9.46
CA GLY A 88 -9.80 1.90 8.73
C GLY A 88 -9.48 2.65 7.44
N ARG A 89 -8.54 2.10 6.69
CA ARG A 89 -8.06 2.64 5.41
C ARG A 89 -9.20 2.98 4.44
N ASP A 90 -10.12 2.04 4.22
CA ASP A 90 -11.14 2.18 3.18
C ASP A 90 -12.17 3.27 3.49
N PHE A 91 -12.43 3.54 4.77
CA PHE A 91 -13.26 4.68 5.15
C PHE A 91 -12.50 6.00 4.94
N GLN A 92 -11.24 6.05 5.36
CA GLN A 92 -10.41 7.26 5.24
C GLN A 92 -10.19 7.66 3.77
N LEU A 93 -10.02 6.68 2.89
CA LEU A 93 -9.84 6.89 1.45
C LEU A 93 -11.17 7.05 0.68
N GLY A 94 -12.31 6.87 1.35
CA GLY A 94 -13.64 7.06 0.76
C GLY A 94 -14.18 5.87 -0.05
N TYR A 95 -13.48 4.74 -0.09
CA TYR A 95 -13.97 3.51 -0.72
C TYR A 95 -15.29 3.05 -0.09
N ALA A 96 -15.44 3.17 1.24
CA ALA A 96 -16.69 2.84 1.92
C ALA A 96 -17.88 3.65 1.41
N HIS A 97 -17.68 4.92 1.03
CA HIS A 97 -18.73 5.75 0.46
C HIS A 97 -19.12 5.28 -0.93
N GLN A 98 -18.12 5.01 -1.79
CA GLN A 98 -18.34 4.49 -3.14
C GLN A 98 -19.07 3.14 -3.14
N TRP A 99 -18.73 2.25 -2.21
CA TRP A 99 -19.45 0.98 -2.04
C TRP A 99 -20.92 1.20 -1.73
N ASN A 100 -21.22 2.09 -0.78
CA ASN A 100 -22.59 2.38 -0.39
C ASN A 100 -23.39 3.01 -1.54
N GLU A 101 -22.77 3.89 -2.33
CA GLU A 101 -23.38 4.47 -3.54
C GLU A 101 -23.65 3.41 -4.61
N ASN A 102 -22.71 2.48 -4.82
CA ASN A 102 -22.89 1.37 -5.74
C ASN A 102 -24.05 0.47 -5.34
N ILE A 103 -24.13 0.09 -4.06
CA ILE A 103 -25.22 -0.72 -3.51
C ILE A 103 -26.55 0.02 -3.66
N ALA A 104 -26.61 1.31 -3.29
CA ALA A 104 -27.82 2.12 -3.41
C ALA A 104 -28.32 2.24 -4.86
N ALA A 105 -27.40 2.20 -5.83
CA ALA A 105 -27.71 2.21 -7.25
C ALA A 105 -27.93 0.81 -7.86
N GLY A 106 -27.95 -0.26 -7.06
CA GLY A 106 -28.13 -1.63 -7.53
C GLY A 106 -26.96 -2.18 -8.36
N ARG A 107 -25.77 -1.58 -8.23
CA ARG A 107 -24.54 -2.05 -8.89
C ARG A 107 -23.79 -3.02 -7.99
N ASP A 108 -22.87 -3.76 -8.59
CA ASP A 108 -21.87 -4.52 -7.82
C ASP A 108 -21.11 -3.58 -6.86
N LYS A 109 -20.83 -4.06 -5.64
CA LYS A 109 -20.18 -3.26 -4.58
C LYS A 109 -18.87 -2.64 -5.08
N GLN A 110 -18.12 -3.36 -5.88
CA GLN A 110 -16.78 -2.99 -6.35
C GLN A 110 -16.80 -2.30 -7.72
N TYR A 111 -17.99 -2.03 -8.27
CA TYR A 111 -18.13 -1.40 -9.58
C TYR A 111 -17.38 -0.07 -9.67
N GLY A 112 -16.46 0.04 -10.64
CA GLY A 112 -15.69 1.25 -10.90
C GLY A 112 -14.63 1.59 -9.84
N ILE A 113 -14.32 0.65 -8.94
CA ILE A 113 -13.33 0.86 -7.89
C ILE A 113 -12.00 0.26 -8.31
N ASN A 114 -11.00 1.13 -8.43
CA ASN A 114 -9.63 0.74 -8.64
C ASN A 114 -8.95 0.56 -7.28
N TRP A 115 -8.72 -0.70 -6.94
CA TRP A 115 -7.99 -1.09 -5.74
C TRP A 115 -6.49 -0.85 -5.92
N GLU A 116 -5.85 -0.38 -4.86
CA GLU A 116 -4.41 -0.14 -4.84
C GLU A 116 -3.69 -1.46 -4.49
N ILE A 117 -2.94 -1.98 -5.46
CA ILE A 117 -2.21 -3.23 -5.35
C ILE A 117 -0.80 -2.91 -4.87
N PHE A 118 -0.38 -3.53 -3.77
CA PHE A 118 1.01 -3.44 -3.31
C PHE A 118 1.91 -4.35 -4.14
N ARG A 119 1.58 -5.65 -4.23
CA ARG A 119 2.28 -6.61 -5.10
C ARG A 119 1.45 -7.85 -5.38
N ILE A 120 1.88 -8.61 -6.39
CA ILE A 120 1.39 -9.96 -6.64
C ILE A 120 2.41 -10.93 -6.03
N ILE A 121 1.94 -11.84 -5.17
CA ILE A 121 2.78 -12.75 -4.40
C ILE A 121 3.04 -14.04 -5.18
N GLU A 122 1.96 -14.65 -5.68
CA GLU A 122 1.98 -15.97 -6.33
C GLU A 122 0.88 -16.12 -7.36
N CYS A 123 0.92 -17.21 -8.12
CA CYS A 123 -0.09 -17.57 -9.11
C CYS A 123 -0.44 -19.05 -8.99
N ARG A 124 -1.69 -19.42 -9.33
CA ARG A 124 -2.14 -20.80 -9.42
C ARG A 124 -3.12 -20.98 -10.57
N VAL A 125 -3.26 -22.22 -11.02
CA VAL A 125 -4.37 -22.61 -11.91
C VAL A 125 -5.47 -23.22 -11.06
N ARG A 126 -6.68 -22.64 -11.11
CA ARG A 126 -7.88 -23.16 -10.45
C ARG A 126 -9.02 -23.25 -11.46
N ASN A 127 -9.61 -24.44 -11.60
CA ASN A 127 -10.71 -24.70 -12.54
C ASN A 127 -10.40 -24.25 -13.99
N GLY A 128 -9.16 -24.48 -14.45
CA GLY A 128 -8.71 -24.09 -15.79
C GLY A 128 -8.49 -22.60 -16.00
N SER A 129 -8.61 -21.78 -14.95
CA SER A 129 -8.33 -20.34 -14.98
C SER A 129 -7.10 -19.99 -14.14
N MET A 130 -6.30 -19.04 -14.62
CA MET A 130 -5.17 -18.49 -13.86
C MET A 130 -5.68 -17.49 -12.83
N GLU A 131 -5.34 -17.72 -11.57
CA GLU A 131 -5.56 -16.80 -10.45
C GLU A 131 -4.21 -16.33 -9.90
N MET A 132 -4.16 -15.10 -9.41
CA MET A 132 -2.99 -14.50 -8.79
C MET A 132 -3.34 -14.03 -7.37
N LEU A 133 -2.46 -14.30 -6.41
CA LEU A 133 -2.63 -13.85 -5.02
C LEU A 133 -2.12 -12.41 -4.90
N VAL A 134 -3.03 -11.49 -4.57
CA VAL A 134 -2.78 -10.05 -4.55
C VAL A 134 -2.64 -9.57 -3.13
N HIS A 135 -1.49 -8.99 -2.80
CA HIS A 135 -1.28 -8.23 -1.57
C HIS A 135 -1.76 -6.79 -1.80
N TRP A 136 -2.73 -6.38 -0.99
CA TRP A 136 -3.35 -5.06 -1.08
C TRP A 136 -2.53 -4.01 -0.33
N GLN A 137 -2.56 -2.79 -0.86
CA GLN A 137 -1.87 -1.68 -0.24
C GLN A 137 -2.53 -1.28 1.09
N GLY A 138 -1.71 -1.14 2.13
CA GLY A 138 -2.17 -0.85 3.50
C GLY A 138 -2.77 -2.01 4.28
N TYR A 139 -2.74 -3.23 3.73
CA TYR A 139 -3.20 -4.45 4.39
C TYR A 139 -2.05 -5.41 4.65
N ARG A 140 -2.26 -6.38 5.54
CA ARG A 140 -1.27 -7.42 5.82
C ARG A 140 -1.24 -8.47 4.71
N GLU A 141 -0.13 -9.21 4.62
CA GLU A 141 0.04 -10.21 3.56
C GLU A 141 -0.94 -11.39 3.70
N ASP A 142 -1.35 -11.72 4.92
CA ASP A 142 -2.36 -12.76 5.20
C ASP A 142 -3.79 -12.36 4.80
N GLU A 143 -4.02 -11.07 4.55
CA GLU A 143 -5.26 -10.54 3.96
C GLU A 143 -5.24 -10.52 2.43
N ALA A 144 -4.19 -11.07 1.80
CA ALA A 144 -4.11 -11.19 0.36
C ALA A 144 -5.24 -12.07 -0.19
N THR A 145 -5.71 -11.73 -1.39
CA THR A 145 -6.84 -12.44 -2.02
C THR A 145 -6.52 -12.91 -3.43
N TRP A 146 -7.12 -14.02 -3.82
CA TRP A 146 -6.97 -14.60 -5.16
C TRP A 146 -7.87 -13.88 -6.15
N ILE A 147 -7.28 -13.27 -7.17
CA ILE A 147 -8.00 -12.56 -8.25
C ILE A 147 -7.66 -13.23 -9.58
N ALA A 148 -8.64 -13.30 -10.49
CA ALA A 148 -8.38 -13.84 -11.82
C ALA A 148 -7.37 -12.95 -12.56
N GLU A 149 -6.39 -13.56 -13.23
CA GLU A 149 -5.36 -12.81 -13.98
C GLU A 149 -6.00 -11.88 -15.03
N ARG A 150 -7.10 -12.32 -15.66
CA ARG A 150 -7.83 -11.53 -16.66
C ARG A 150 -8.37 -10.21 -16.09
N ASP A 151 -8.82 -10.23 -14.83
CA ASP A 151 -9.41 -9.07 -14.16
C ASP A 151 -8.27 -8.12 -13.75
N LEU A 152 -7.15 -8.67 -13.25
CA LEU A 152 -5.93 -7.90 -12.97
C LEU A 152 -5.31 -7.27 -14.21
N LYS A 153 -5.35 -7.93 -15.37
CA LYS A 153 -4.86 -7.35 -16.64
C LYS A 153 -5.69 -6.15 -17.07
N GLN A 154 -6.98 -6.13 -16.76
CA GLN A 154 -7.85 -4.98 -17.06
C GLN A 154 -7.56 -3.80 -16.12
N GLN A 155 -7.35 -4.08 -14.82
CA GLN A 155 -7.14 -3.05 -13.80
C GLN A 155 -5.69 -2.55 -13.73
N ALA A 156 -4.72 -3.46 -13.71
CA ALA A 156 -3.31 -3.20 -13.40
C ALA A 156 -2.35 -3.98 -14.32
N PRO A 157 -2.38 -3.74 -15.65
CA PRO A 157 -1.59 -4.49 -16.63
C PRO A 157 -0.08 -4.45 -16.37
N LYS A 158 0.44 -3.31 -15.87
CA LYS A 158 1.87 -3.14 -15.54
C LYS A 158 2.30 -4.06 -14.39
N THR A 159 1.47 -4.19 -13.36
CA THR A 159 1.76 -5.04 -12.20
C THR A 159 1.78 -6.51 -12.59
N VAL A 160 0.85 -6.94 -13.45
CA VAL A 160 0.83 -8.31 -13.98
C VAL A 160 2.06 -8.59 -14.85
N ALA A 161 2.43 -7.66 -15.74
CA ALA A 161 3.63 -7.80 -16.56
C ALA A 161 4.90 -7.93 -15.69
N PHE A 162 5.05 -7.05 -14.71
CA PHE A 162 6.17 -7.08 -13.77
C PHE A 162 6.27 -8.42 -13.01
N PHE A 163 5.15 -8.97 -12.53
CA PHE A 163 5.14 -10.27 -11.86
C PHE A 163 5.68 -11.39 -12.78
N TRP A 164 5.24 -11.43 -14.03
CA TRP A 164 5.67 -12.47 -14.97
C TRP A 164 7.12 -12.29 -15.42
N GLU A 165 7.61 -11.06 -15.55
CA GLU A 165 9.04 -10.79 -15.77
C GLU A 165 9.88 -11.37 -14.64
N GLN A 166 9.48 -11.14 -13.37
CA GLN A 166 10.17 -11.68 -12.20
C GLN A 166 10.11 -13.21 -12.10
N GLN A 167 9.01 -13.84 -12.51
CA GLN A 167 8.90 -15.30 -12.51
C GLN A 167 9.72 -15.96 -13.61
N ASN A 168 9.93 -15.27 -14.73
CA ASN A 168 10.74 -15.76 -15.83
C ASN A 168 12.24 -15.43 -15.66
N ASP A 169 12.61 -14.67 -14.62
CA ASP A 169 14.00 -14.37 -14.30
C ASP A 169 14.69 -15.61 -13.68
N PRO A 170 15.70 -16.20 -14.36
CA PRO A 170 16.40 -17.39 -13.86
C PRO A 170 17.08 -17.17 -12.50
N THR A 171 17.49 -15.94 -12.18
CA THR A 171 18.15 -15.63 -10.90
C THR A 171 17.17 -15.54 -9.73
N ALA A 172 15.96 -15.04 -9.98
CA ALA A 172 14.88 -15.00 -9.00
C ALA A 172 14.36 -16.40 -8.64
N VAL A 173 14.31 -17.32 -9.61
CA VAL A 173 13.93 -18.73 -9.39
C VAL A 173 14.90 -19.43 -8.43
N VAL A 174 16.20 -19.22 -8.61
CA VAL A 174 17.24 -19.79 -7.73
C VAL A 174 17.18 -19.23 -6.31
N ALA A 175 16.88 -17.93 -6.16
CA ALA A 175 16.72 -17.29 -4.85
C ALA A 175 15.52 -17.85 -4.07
N LYS A 176 14.35 -18.01 -4.72
CA LYS A 176 13.15 -18.58 -4.10
C LYS A 176 13.36 -20.04 -3.65
N GLN A 177 14.03 -20.86 -4.46
CA GLN A 177 14.35 -22.25 -4.10
C GLN A 177 15.27 -22.33 -2.87
N ARG A 178 16.27 -21.45 -2.77
CA ARG A 178 17.18 -21.40 -1.60
C ARG A 178 16.46 -20.99 -0.32
N ALA A 179 15.52 -20.04 -0.40
CA ALA A 179 14.74 -19.61 0.75
C ALA A 179 13.80 -20.72 1.26
N GLN A 180 13.15 -21.46 0.36
CA GLN A 180 12.30 -22.61 0.74
C GLN A 180 13.09 -23.75 1.38
N ILE A 181 14.28 -24.08 0.87
CA ILE A 181 15.14 -25.13 1.44
C ILE A 181 15.68 -24.73 2.82
N SER A 182 15.87 -23.44 3.09
CA SER A 182 16.40 -22.95 4.38
C SER A 182 15.34 -22.87 5.50
N LEU A 183 14.06 -23.01 5.15
CA LEU A 183 12.92 -23.01 6.08
C LEU A 183 12.35 -24.43 6.32
N SER A 184 12.98 -25.45 5.74
CA SER A 184 12.61 -26.88 5.85
C SER A 184 13.61 -27.62 6.74
#